data_AF-A0A1E4SQT3-F1
#
_entry.id   AF-A0A1E4SQT3-F1
#
_cell.length_a   1.000
_cell.length_b   1.000
_cell.length_c   1.000
_cell.angle_alpha   90.00
_cell.angle_beta   90.00
_cell.angle_gamma   90.00
#
_symmetry.space_group_name_H-M   'P 1'
#
loop_
_entity.id
_entity.type
_entity.pdbx_description
1 polymer ?
#
loop_
_entity_poly.entity_id
_entity_poly.type
_entity_poly.pdbx_seq_one_letter_code
_entity_poly.pdbx_strand_id
1 'polypeptide(L)'
;MSCEHEHTHSHGHGHGHDDSDHSHVAPIPTSAAQSLLGKIDLPHITALNAANPPDEISQIFRKPESKYVIKPIVKSDCDSQLILNIPFLNASIKLFSIILRTNGEDHCPKTIKLFKNDNLVDFDNVESKKATFELHHPHVGARYEDDDVPESLEEEDSFVEHFLPRHVFTGVQQLTVFVKDVYDEEGEGDEDGESHLLYIELRGEFTELSRDPVVTIYESAANPADHKNLMMEESMNYQMN
;
A
#
# COMPACT_ATOMS: atom_id res chain seq x y z
N MET A 1 29.15 -33.77 -66.93
CA MET A 1 27.86 -33.59 -67.63
C MET A 1 26.88 -33.13 -66.56
N SER A 2 26.76 -31.81 -66.36
CA SER A 2 25.76 -30.91 -66.98
C SER A 2 24.36 -31.16 -66.40
N CYS A 3 23.89 -30.26 -65.52
CA CYS A 3 22.80 -29.26 -65.76
C CYS A 3 21.41 -29.91 -65.80
N GLU A 4 20.27 -29.39 -65.33
CA GLU A 4 19.77 -28.22 -64.58
C GLU A 4 18.24 -28.50 -64.45
N HIS A 5 17.57 -28.16 -63.35
CA HIS A 5 16.19 -27.63 -63.44
C HIS A 5 15.80 -26.87 -62.18
N GLU A 6 15.38 -25.63 -62.40
CA GLU A 6 14.91 -24.65 -61.43
C GLU A 6 13.44 -24.87 -61.07
N HIS A 7 13.05 -24.49 -59.85
CA HIS A 7 11.70 -23.98 -59.57
C HIS A 7 11.79 -22.85 -58.52
N THR A 8 11.32 -21.68 -58.94
CA THR A 8 11.08 -20.45 -58.17
C THR A 8 9.81 -20.56 -57.32
N HIS A 9 9.75 -19.96 -56.13
CA HIS A 9 8.61 -19.27 -55.44
C HIS A 9 9.10 -18.93 -54.00
N SER A 10 9.41 -17.69 -53.61
CA SER A 10 8.57 -16.50 -53.35
C SER A 10 7.72 -16.56 -52.05
N HIS A 11 8.15 -15.74 -51.08
CA HIS A 11 7.49 -15.13 -49.90
C HIS A 11 7.00 -15.96 -48.70
N GLY A 12 7.42 -15.49 -47.51
CA GLY A 12 6.79 -15.81 -46.23
C GLY A 12 7.61 -15.41 -45.01
N HIS A 13 7.92 -14.12 -44.84
CA HIS A 13 8.47 -13.59 -43.58
C HIS A 13 7.37 -13.65 -42.50
N GLY A 14 7.38 -14.72 -41.70
CA GLY A 14 6.61 -14.81 -40.47
C GLY A 14 7.48 -14.38 -39.29
N HIS A 15 7.48 -13.09 -38.97
CA HIS A 15 7.96 -12.58 -37.70
C HIS A 15 7.00 -13.06 -36.60
N GLY A 16 7.33 -14.19 -35.97
CA GLY A 16 6.80 -14.54 -34.65
C GLY A 16 7.53 -13.70 -33.62
N HIS A 17 7.03 -12.48 -33.37
CA HIS A 17 7.31 -11.76 -32.13
C HIS A 17 6.57 -12.49 -31.01
N ASP A 18 7.24 -13.46 -30.41
CA ASP A 18 6.91 -13.93 -29.07
C ASP A 18 7.56 -12.93 -28.09
N ASP A 19 6.93 -11.76 -27.94
CA ASP A 19 7.27 -10.77 -26.92
C ASP A 19 6.73 -11.23 -25.55
N SER A 20 7.13 -12.43 -25.14
CA SER A 20 7.15 -12.83 -23.73
C SER A 20 8.56 -12.65 -23.20
N ASP A 21 9.05 -11.41 -23.25
CA ASP A 21 10.17 -10.93 -22.44
C ASP A 21 9.70 -10.80 -20.98
N HIS A 22 9.37 -11.93 -20.36
CA HIS A 22 9.42 -12.05 -18.91
C HIS A 22 10.89 -12.15 -18.55
N SER A 23 11.55 -10.99 -18.46
CA SER A 23 12.87 -10.89 -17.88
C SER A 23 12.84 -11.57 -16.51
N HIS A 24 13.36 -12.80 -16.40
CA HIS A 24 13.54 -13.54 -15.14
C HIS A 24 14.68 -12.93 -14.32
N VAL A 25 14.68 -11.61 -14.18
CA VAL A 25 15.57 -10.94 -13.26
C VAL A 25 15.03 -11.26 -11.88
N ALA A 26 15.79 -12.10 -11.15
CA ALA A 26 15.49 -12.39 -9.76
C ALA A 26 15.28 -11.05 -9.02
N PRO A 27 14.21 -10.94 -8.21
CA PRO A 27 13.91 -9.69 -7.51
C PRO A 27 15.11 -9.31 -6.65
N ILE A 28 15.41 -8.00 -6.63
CA ILE A 28 16.53 -7.49 -5.85
C ILE A 28 16.23 -7.78 -4.38
N PRO A 29 17.09 -8.55 -3.67
CA PRO A 29 16.84 -8.93 -2.30
C PRO A 29 16.75 -7.69 -1.40
N THR A 30 16.03 -7.84 -0.28
CA THR A 30 16.01 -6.85 0.80
C THR A 30 16.80 -7.35 2.00
N SER A 31 16.95 -6.52 3.03
CA SER A 31 17.59 -6.84 4.30
C SER A 31 16.84 -6.23 5.46
N ALA A 32 17.00 -6.79 6.66
CA ALA A 32 16.38 -6.27 7.88
C ALA A 32 16.76 -4.80 8.19
N ALA A 33 17.92 -4.33 7.72
CA ALA A 33 18.34 -2.93 7.86
C ALA A 33 17.43 -1.94 7.10
N GLN A 34 16.62 -2.43 6.16
CA GLN A 34 15.67 -1.65 5.37
C GLN A 34 14.28 -1.62 6.00
N SER A 35 14.13 -2.10 7.24
CA SER A 35 12.85 -2.05 7.95
C SER A 35 12.34 -0.62 8.08
N LEU A 36 11.07 -0.42 7.70
CA LEU A 36 10.38 0.86 7.76
C LEU A 36 9.59 1.04 9.06
N LEU A 37 9.68 0.12 10.02
CA LEU A 37 8.88 0.14 11.26
C LEU A 37 8.94 1.49 11.98
N GLY A 38 10.13 2.08 12.11
CA GLY A 38 10.32 3.38 12.75
C GLY A 38 9.76 4.58 11.98
N LYS A 39 9.23 4.37 10.77
CA LYS A 39 8.59 5.39 9.93
C LYS A 39 7.09 5.16 9.78
N ILE A 40 6.54 4.07 10.32
CA ILE A 40 5.09 3.85 10.34
C ILE A 40 4.48 4.63 11.49
N ASP A 41 3.37 5.33 11.24
CA ASP A 41 2.60 6.04 12.25
C ASP A 41 1.64 5.06 12.94
N LEU A 42 2.21 4.17 13.79
CA LEU A 42 1.50 3.07 14.44
C LEU A 42 0.19 3.49 15.14
N PRO A 43 0.12 4.62 15.89
CA PRO A 43 -1.11 5.04 16.56
C PRO A 43 -2.26 5.43 15.62
N HIS A 44 -1.95 5.72 14.35
CA HIS A 44 -2.94 6.14 13.35
C HIS A 44 -3.21 5.08 12.29
N ILE A 45 -2.74 3.84 12.50
CA ILE A 45 -3.18 2.71 11.69
C ILE A 45 -4.66 2.48 11.94
N THR A 46 -5.42 2.28 10.86
CA THR A 46 -6.84 1.93 10.94
C THR A 46 -7.12 0.67 10.14
N ALA A 47 -8.14 -0.06 10.57
CA ALA A 47 -8.64 -1.23 9.87
C ALA A 47 -10.15 -1.12 9.63
N LEU A 48 -10.63 -1.59 8.49
CA LEU A 48 -12.06 -1.78 8.21
C LEU A 48 -12.33 -3.28 8.15
N ASN A 49 -13.45 -3.71 8.75
CA ASN A 49 -13.85 -5.12 8.91
C ASN A 49 -12.85 -5.95 9.74
N ALA A 50 -12.20 -5.36 10.74
CA ALA A 50 -11.41 -6.11 11.72
C ALA A 50 -12.24 -6.44 12.97
N ALA A 51 -12.21 -7.69 13.43
CA ALA A 51 -12.84 -8.13 14.67
C ALA A 51 -12.10 -7.61 15.92
N ASN A 52 -10.81 -7.34 15.77
CA ASN A 52 -9.94 -6.88 16.85
C ASN A 52 -10.19 -5.40 17.20
N PRO A 53 -9.96 -5.02 18.47
CA PRO A 53 -9.98 -3.62 18.85
C PRO A 53 -8.83 -2.84 18.18
N PRO A 54 -8.98 -1.52 17.95
CA PRO A 54 -8.01 -0.72 17.20
C PRO A 54 -6.57 -0.76 17.73
N ASP A 55 -6.38 -0.94 19.04
CA ASP A 55 -5.06 -1.00 19.67
C ASP A 55 -4.29 -2.29 19.36
N GLU A 56 -4.97 -3.38 19.00
CA GLU A 56 -4.34 -4.63 18.59
C GLU A 56 -3.86 -4.61 17.13
N ILE A 57 -4.52 -3.83 16.26
CA ILE A 57 -4.18 -3.74 14.83
C ILE A 57 -2.73 -3.29 14.64
N SER A 58 -2.29 -2.30 15.41
CA SER A 58 -0.91 -1.80 15.32
C SER A 58 0.14 -2.80 15.84
N GLN A 59 -0.26 -3.79 16.64
CA GLN A 59 0.68 -4.72 17.29
C GLN A 59 1.21 -5.81 16.37
N ILE A 60 0.63 -6.02 15.19
CA ILE A 60 1.19 -6.94 14.18
C ILE A 60 2.41 -6.34 13.46
N PHE A 61 2.63 -5.03 13.60
CA PHE A 61 3.82 -4.32 13.11
C PHE A 61 4.90 -4.35 14.19
N ARG A 62 5.75 -5.38 14.16
CA ARG A 62 6.74 -5.62 15.21
C ARG A 62 8.16 -5.59 14.68
N LYS A 63 9.10 -5.47 15.62
CA LYS A 63 10.51 -5.61 15.31
C LYS A 63 10.83 -7.04 14.85
N PRO A 64 11.84 -7.24 13.99
CA PRO A 64 12.24 -8.56 13.53
C PRO A 64 12.55 -9.56 14.67
N GLU A 65 13.02 -9.10 15.83
CA GLU A 65 13.36 -9.97 16.97
C GLU A 65 12.12 -10.60 17.63
N SER A 66 10.94 -9.99 17.46
CA SER A 66 9.66 -10.48 17.98
C SER A 66 8.75 -11.02 16.87
N LYS A 67 9.29 -11.30 15.67
CA LYS A 67 8.51 -11.81 14.52
C LYS A 67 7.82 -13.15 14.80
N TYR A 68 8.36 -13.94 15.72
CA TYR A 68 7.80 -15.26 16.06
C TYR A 68 6.60 -15.20 17.01
N VAL A 69 6.31 -14.04 17.62
CA VAL A 69 5.13 -13.85 18.46
C VAL A 69 3.87 -13.88 17.58
N ILE A 70 2.89 -14.70 17.94
CA ILE A 70 1.68 -14.90 17.14
C ILE A 70 0.55 -13.96 17.56
N LYS A 71 0.43 -13.63 18.85
CA LYS A 71 -0.67 -12.80 19.38
C LYS A 71 -0.32 -11.31 19.41
N PRO A 72 -1.22 -10.38 19.08
CA PRO A 72 -2.58 -10.64 18.61
C PRO A 72 -2.61 -11.11 17.14
N ILE A 73 -3.65 -11.85 16.80
CA ILE A 73 -4.00 -12.22 15.43
C ILE A 73 -5.08 -11.22 15.00
N VAL A 74 -4.81 -10.45 13.94
CA VAL A 74 -5.83 -9.59 13.34
C VAL A 74 -6.72 -10.44 12.45
N LYS A 75 -7.98 -10.60 12.87
CA LYS A 75 -9.02 -11.35 12.15
C LYS A 75 -9.98 -10.38 11.48
N SER A 76 -10.50 -10.74 10.31
CA SER A 76 -11.69 -10.08 9.78
C SER A 76 -12.95 -10.47 10.58
N ASP A 77 -14.00 -9.64 10.55
CA ASP A 77 -15.17 -9.80 11.45
C ASP A 77 -16.34 -10.61 10.85
N CYS A 78 -16.59 -10.48 9.54
CA CYS A 78 -17.76 -11.10 8.90
C CYS A 78 -17.44 -11.94 7.66
N ASP A 79 -16.40 -11.58 6.91
CA ASP A 79 -16.02 -12.16 5.63
C ASP A 79 -14.51 -12.05 5.45
N SER A 80 -13.96 -12.45 4.30
CA SER A 80 -12.51 -12.48 4.08
C SER A 80 -11.90 -11.09 3.93
N GLN A 81 -12.73 -10.08 3.68
CA GLN A 81 -12.28 -8.78 3.24
C GLN A 81 -11.78 -7.95 4.41
N LEU A 82 -10.53 -7.49 4.33
CA LEU A 82 -9.92 -6.67 5.37
C LEU A 82 -9.15 -5.52 4.73
N ILE A 83 -9.42 -4.28 5.15
CA ILE A 83 -8.67 -3.11 4.69
C ILE A 83 -7.82 -2.57 5.84
N LEU A 84 -6.51 -2.49 5.65
CA LEU A 84 -5.57 -1.83 6.56
C LEU A 84 -5.04 -0.54 5.93
N ASN A 85 -5.15 0.58 6.64
CA ASN A 85 -4.57 1.86 6.26
C ASN A 85 -3.32 2.13 7.11
N ILE A 86 -2.18 2.25 6.45
CA ILE A 86 -0.85 2.36 7.07
C ILE A 86 -0.24 3.72 6.71
N PRO A 87 -0.40 4.75 7.56
CA PRO A 87 0.25 6.04 7.37
C PRO A 87 1.75 6.00 7.74
N PHE A 88 2.55 6.84 7.09
CA PHE A 88 3.97 7.03 7.41
C PHE A 88 4.25 8.42 8.04
N LEU A 89 5.21 8.46 8.97
CA LEU A 89 5.62 9.64 9.74
C LEU A 89 6.54 10.56 8.93
N ASN A 90 6.02 11.72 8.49
CA ASN A 90 6.80 12.82 7.88
C ASN A 90 7.88 12.33 6.90
N ALA A 91 7.56 11.30 6.10
CA ALA A 91 8.50 10.62 5.24
C ALA A 91 7.85 10.23 3.91
N SER A 92 8.65 10.32 2.86
CA SER A 92 8.37 9.83 1.54
C SER A 92 9.06 8.47 1.39
N ILE A 93 8.28 7.41 1.29
CA ILE A 93 8.76 6.03 1.28
C ILE A 93 8.94 5.54 -0.16
N LYS A 94 10.02 4.82 -0.40
CA LYS A 94 10.19 3.94 -1.55
C LYS A 94 10.09 2.50 -1.08
N LEU A 95 8.95 1.86 -1.29
CA LEU A 95 8.67 0.51 -0.78
C LEU A 95 9.30 -0.56 -1.68
N PHE A 96 9.98 -1.52 -1.06
CA PHE A 96 10.68 -2.60 -1.76
C PHE A 96 9.98 -3.93 -1.60
N SER A 97 9.50 -4.25 -0.40
CA SER A 97 8.77 -5.46 -0.13
C SER A 97 7.86 -5.33 1.09
N ILE A 98 6.89 -6.23 1.14
CA ILE A 98 6.04 -6.48 2.31
C ILE A 98 6.23 -7.94 2.71
N ILE A 99 6.53 -8.18 3.97
CA ILE A 99 6.64 -9.52 4.55
C ILE A 99 5.41 -9.75 5.39
N LEU A 100 4.73 -10.86 5.14
CA LEU A 100 3.51 -11.25 5.82
C LEU A 100 3.74 -12.56 6.55
N ARG A 101 3.20 -12.66 7.76
CA ARG A 101 2.87 -13.93 8.39
C ARG A 101 1.36 -13.96 8.59
N THR A 102 0.73 -14.99 8.05
CA THR A 102 -0.72 -15.19 8.08
C THR A 102 -1.04 -16.57 8.69
N ASN A 103 -2.31 -16.95 8.77
CA ASN A 103 -2.67 -18.34 8.96
C ASN A 103 -2.24 -19.19 7.74
N GLY A 104 -1.86 -20.44 7.97
CA GLY A 104 -1.36 -21.38 6.95
C GLY A 104 -2.36 -22.45 6.52
N GLU A 105 -3.64 -22.26 6.81
CA GLU A 105 -4.76 -23.17 6.55
C GLU A 105 -5.96 -22.35 6.02
N ASP A 106 -7.17 -22.56 6.52
CA ASP A 106 -8.44 -22.06 5.94
C ASP A 106 -8.60 -20.52 6.01
N HIS A 107 -7.78 -19.85 6.81
CA HIS A 107 -7.84 -18.39 7.00
C HIS A 107 -6.68 -17.64 6.32
N CYS A 108 -6.01 -18.31 5.39
CA CYS A 108 -4.86 -17.79 4.67
C CYS A 108 -5.31 -16.82 3.56
N PRO A 109 -4.92 -15.53 3.59
CA PRO A 109 -5.19 -14.59 2.50
C PRO A 109 -4.64 -15.11 1.18
N LYS A 110 -5.42 -15.04 0.10
CA LYS A 110 -4.98 -15.42 -1.25
C LYS A 110 -4.66 -14.19 -2.09
N THR A 111 -5.62 -13.29 -2.28
CA THR A 111 -5.44 -12.10 -3.11
C THR A 111 -5.34 -10.85 -2.26
N ILE A 112 -4.26 -10.09 -2.41
CA ILE A 112 -4.03 -8.83 -1.69
C ILE A 112 -3.78 -7.71 -2.70
N LYS A 113 -4.61 -6.67 -2.64
CA LYS A 113 -4.46 -5.45 -3.45
C LYS A 113 -3.81 -4.35 -2.61
N LEU A 114 -2.86 -3.65 -3.20
CA LEU A 114 -2.16 -2.52 -2.58
C LEU A 114 -2.55 -1.21 -3.26
N PHE A 115 -2.86 -0.19 -2.46
CA PHE A 115 -3.14 1.16 -2.96
C PHE A 115 -2.18 2.15 -2.30
N LYS A 116 -1.50 2.94 -3.12
CA LYS A 116 -0.55 3.94 -2.68
C LYS A 116 -1.22 5.30 -2.59
N ASN A 117 -1.08 5.97 -1.45
CA ASN A 117 -1.55 7.34 -1.20
C ASN A 117 -3.05 7.52 -1.47
N ASP A 118 -3.85 6.49 -1.21
CA ASP A 118 -5.30 6.52 -1.35
C ASP A 118 -5.94 5.98 -0.06
N ASN A 119 -6.18 6.89 0.87
CA ASN A 119 -6.85 6.60 2.15
C ASN A 119 -8.39 6.65 2.04
N LEU A 120 -8.93 6.83 0.84
CA LEU A 120 -10.36 6.83 0.57
C LEU A 120 -10.82 5.48 0.03
N VAL A 121 -9.98 4.45 0.10
CA VAL A 121 -10.36 3.08 -0.28
C VAL A 121 -11.25 2.52 0.82
N ASP A 122 -12.43 2.05 0.41
CA ASP A 122 -13.45 1.40 1.24
C ASP A 122 -14.13 0.28 0.43
N PHE A 123 -14.99 -0.51 1.07
CA PHE A 123 -15.67 -1.63 0.41
C PHE A 123 -16.63 -1.20 -0.71
N ASP A 124 -17.13 0.04 -0.69
CA ASP A 124 -18.01 0.55 -1.74
C ASP A 124 -17.24 0.82 -3.04
N ASN A 125 -15.96 1.15 -2.95
CA ASN A 125 -15.16 1.59 -4.11
C ASN A 125 -13.96 0.71 -4.47
N VAL A 126 -13.50 -0.18 -3.57
CA VAL A 126 -12.26 -0.95 -3.73
C VAL A 126 -12.21 -1.80 -5.00
N GLU A 127 -13.35 -2.38 -5.42
CA GLU A 127 -13.42 -3.19 -6.64
C GLU A 127 -13.37 -2.36 -7.93
N SER A 128 -13.85 -1.12 -7.87
CA SER A 128 -13.83 -0.20 -9.02
C SER A 128 -12.50 0.55 -9.16
N LYS A 129 -11.78 0.71 -8.04
CA LYS A 129 -10.49 1.40 -8.02
C LYS A 129 -9.40 0.51 -8.57
N LYS A 130 -8.53 1.11 -9.40
CA LYS A 130 -7.35 0.42 -9.90
C LYS A 130 -6.32 0.28 -8.77
N ALA A 131 -6.07 -0.95 -8.33
CA ALA A 131 -4.97 -1.25 -7.42
C ALA A 131 -3.63 -0.78 -8.00
N THR A 132 -2.76 -0.26 -7.13
CA THR A 132 -1.39 0.08 -7.51
C THR A 132 -0.60 -1.18 -7.86
N PHE A 133 -0.86 -2.26 -7.12
CA PHE A 133 -0.31 -3.59 -7.37
C PHE A 133 -1.23 -4.63 -6.75
N GLU A 134 -1.33 -5.80 -7.37
CA GLU A 134 -2.02 -6.96 -6.84
C GLU A 134 -0.98 -8.07 -6.64
N LEU A 135 -0.99 -8.70 -5.48
CA LEU A 135 -0.11 -9.81 -5.15
C LEU A 135 -0.94 -11.02 -4.74
N HIS A 136 -0.44 -12.20 -5.10
CA HIS A 136 -0.99 -13.48 -4.66
C HIS A 136 -0.13 -14.03 -3.54
N HIS A 137 -0.69 -14.12 -2.35
CA HIS A 137 -0.05 -14.76 -1.22
C HIS A 137 -0.21 -16.28 -1.34
N PRO A 138 0.87 -17.07 -1.25
CA PRO A 138 0.78 -18.52 -1.33
C PRO A 138 0.07 -19.07 -0.09
N HIS A 139 -0.49 -20.27 -0.19
CA HIS A 139 -1.14 -20.97 0.92
C HIS A 139 -0.11 -21.48 1.93
N VAL A 140 0.55 -20.54 2.62
CA VAL A 140 1.66 -20.76 3.54
C VAL A 140 1.52 -19.78 4.69
N GLY A 141 1.67 -20.26 5.93
CA GLY A 141 1.53 -19.43 7.11
C GLY A 141 1.70 -20.23 8.38
N ALA A 142 1.45 -19.60 9.53
CA ALA A 142 1.50 -20.27 10.82
C ALA A 142 0.27 -21.17 10.98
N ARG A 143 0.50 -22.39 11.48
CA ARG A 143 -0.57 -23.36 11.78
C ARG A 143 -0.84 -23.37 13.28
N TYR A 144 -2.09 -23.20 13.66
CA TYR A 144 -2.54 -23.22 15.04
C TYR A 144 -4.03 -23.57 15.08
N GLU A 145 -4.48 -24.19 16.17
CA GLU A 145 -5.89 -24.40 16.45
C GLU A 145 -6.46 -23.14 17.11
N ASP A 146 -7.67 -22.72 16.73
CA ASP A 146 -8.28 -21.49 17.27
C ASP A 146 -8.49 -21.54 18.80
N ASP A 147 -8.71 -22.74 19.35
CA ASP A 147 -8.86 -22.97 20.80
C ASP A 147 -7.52 -23.02 21.57
N ASP A 148 -6.38 -23.19 20.86
CA ASP A 148 -5.05 -23.33 21.46
C ASP A 148 -3.97 -22.60 20.65
N VAL A 149 -4.07 -21.28 20.59
CA VAL A 149 -3.07 -20.44 19.90
C VAL A 149 -1.81 -20.30 20.77
N PRO A 150 -0.63 -20.77 20.31
CA PRO A 150 0.61 -20.61 21.04
C PRO A 150 1.04 -19.12 21.09
N GLU A 151 1.77 -18.73 22.13
CA GLU A 151 2.30 -17.36 22.25
C GLU A 151 3.33 -17.04 21.15
N SER A 152 4.14 -18.03 20.78
CA SER A 152 5.17 -17.90 19.75
C SER A 152 5.38 -19.21 19.00
N LEU A 153 5.73 -19.12 17.72
CA LEU A 153 6.03 -20.25 16.85
C LEU A 153 7.25 -19.95 15.99
N GLU A 154 8.32 -20.74 16.13
CA GLU A 154 9.60 -20.55 15.44
C GLU A 154 9.66 -21.30 14.10
N GLU A 155 8.79 -20.89 13.16
CA GLU A 155 8.70 -21.46 11.81
C GLU A 155 9.06 -20.40 10.79
N GLU A 156 10.30 -20.41 10.29
CA GLU A 156 10.80 -19.41 9.33
C GLU A 156 10.10 -19.50 7.96
N ASP A 157 9.69 -20.70 7.57
CA ASP A 157 8.96 -20.96 6.32
C ASP A 157 7.51 -20.46 6.33
N SER A 158 6.98 -20.07 7.50
CA SER A 158 5.65 -19.45 7.62
C SER A 158 5.62 -17.96 7.24
N PHE A 159 6.76 -17.34 6.93
CA PHE A 159 6.85 -15.95 6.48
C PHE A 159 6.98 -15.86 4.97
N VAL A 160 6.22 -14.97 4.35
CA VAL A 160 6.27 -14.75 2.89
C VAL A 160 6.69 -13.32 2.61
N GLU A 161 7.80 -13.15 1.90
CA GLU A 161 8.25 -11.85 1.39
C GLU A 161 7.73 -11.62 -0.04
N HIS A 162 6.90 -10.59 -0.19
CA HIS A 162 6.41 -10.13 -1.48
C HIS A 162 7.26 -8.95 -1.97
N PHE A 163 8.06 -9.18 -3.00
CA PHE A 163 8.84 -8.12 -3.65
C PHE A 163 7.94 -7.24 -4.53
N LEU A 164 8.01 -5.94 -4.30
CA LEU A 164 7.19 -4.96 -4.99
C LEU A 164 7.99 -4.26 -6.09
N PRO A 165 7.33 -3.82 -7.18
CA PRO A 165 7.96 -3.03 -8.22
C PRO A 165 8.39 -1.67 -7.67
N ARG A 166 9.66 -1.57 -7.26
CA ARG A 166 10.26 -0.40 -6.58
C ARG A 166 10.07 0.93 -7.32
N HIS A 167 9.83 0.90 -8.63
CA HIS A 167 9.58 2.10 -9.44
C HIS A 167 8.15 2.63 -9.29
N VAL A 168 7.17 1.75 -9.07
CA VAL A 168 5.75 2.08 -8.84
C VAL A 168 5.58 2.65 -7.42
N PHE A 169 6.20 1.99 -6.44
CA PHE A 169 6.08 2.34 -5.03
C PHE A 169 7.11 3.39 -4.57
N THR A 170 7.27 4.49 -5.31
CA THR A 170 8.11 5.65 -4.94
C THR A 170 7.25 6.78 -4.36
N GLY A 171 7.65 7.42 -3.26
CA GLY A 171 6.88 8.53 -2.68
C GLY A 171 5.55 8.12 -2.05
N VAL A 172 5.54 6.96 -1.42
CA VAL A 172 4.44 6.48 -0.58
C VAL A 172 4.45 7.26 0.74
N GLN A 173 3.34 7.91 1.07
CA GLN A 173 3.09 8.59 2.35
C GLN A 173 2.02 7.85 3.16
N GLN A 174 1.20 7.06 2.49
CA GLN A 174 0.24 6.13 3.08
C GLN A 174 0.13 4.90 2.16
N LEU A 175 -0.04 3.74 2.76
CA LEU A 175 -0.29 2.47 2.07
C LEU A 175 -1.61 1.88 2.56
N THR A 176 -2.52 1.57 1.64
CA THR A 176 -3.69 0.74 1.91
C THR A 176 -3.40 -0.68 1.46
N VAL A 177 -3.65 -1.64 2.35
CA VAL A 177 -3.61 -3.08 2.07
C VAL A 177 -5.04 -3.59 2.12
N PHE A 178 -5.52 -4.20 1.04
CA PHE A 178 -6.83 -4.84 0.97
C PHE A 178 -6.66 -6.34 0.75
N VAL A 179 -7.07 -7.14 1.73
CA VAL A 179 -7.27 -8.58 1.56
C VAL A 179 -8.63 -8.77 0.89
N LYS A 180 -8.66 -9.46 -0.25
CA LYS A 180 -9.88 -9.65 -1.05
C LYS A 180 -10.56 -10.98 -0.76
N ASP A 181 -9.78 -12.04 -0.68
CA ASP A 181 -10.23 -13.43 -0.55
C ASP A 181 -9.18 -14.26 0.21
N VAL A 182 -9.62 -15.41 0.73
CA VAL A 182 -8.79 -16.44 1.38
C VAL A 182 -8.78 -17.72 0.54
N TYR A 183 -7.95 -18.69 0.90
CA TYR A 183 -7.97 -20.02 0.30
C TYR A 183 -9.13 -20.86 0.85
N ASP A 184 -9.86 -21.54 -0.02
CA ASP A 184 -10.77 -22.63 0.36
C ASP A 184 -10.06 -24.01 0.37
N GLU A 185 -10.81 -25.06 0.70
CA GLU A 185 -10.33 -26.45 0.72
C GLU A 185 -9.83 -26.95 -0.66
N GLU A 186 -10.30 -26.36 -1.76
CA GLU A 186 -9.89 -26.68 -3.13
C GLU A 186 -8.67 -25.85 -3.58
N GLY A 187 -8.22 -24.89 -2.77
CA GLY A 187 -7.16 -23.93 -3.10
C GLY A 187 -7.65 -22.76 -3.95
N GLU A 188 -8.97 -22.63 -4.12
CA GLU A 188 -9.62 -21.51 -4.80
C GLU A 188 -9.84 -20.32 -3.86
N GLY A 189 -10.24 -19.18 -4.44
CA GLY A 189 -10.47 -17.96 -3.66
C GLY A 189 -11.88 -17.96 -3.09
N ASP A 190 -12.00 -17.91 -1.78
CA ASP A 190 -13.27 -17.76 -1.07
C ASP A 190 -13.38 -16.38 -0.42
N GLU A 191 -14.53 -15.74 -0.64
CA GLU A 191 -14.84 -14.43 -0.10
C GLU A 191 -15.57 -14.53 1.25
N ASP A 192 -16.17 -15.69 1.57
CA ASP A 192 -17.03 -15.89 2.75
C ASP A 192 -16.25 -16.29 4.02
N GLY A 193 -15.04 -16.86 3.91
CA GLY A 193 -14.20 -17.24 5.06
C GLY A 193 -13.52 -16.07 5.77
N GLU A 194 -12.99 -16.25 6.99
CA GLU A 194 -12.26 -15.19 7.72
C GLU A 194 -10.78 -15.12 7.31
N SER A 195 -10.19 -13.93 7.28
CA SER A 195 -8.75 -13.74 7.02
C SER A 195 -7.96 -13.45 8.30
N HIS A 196 -6.81 -14.10 8.47
CA HIS A 196 -5.96 -13.97 9.67
C HIS A 196 -4.56 -13.42 9.35
N LEU A 197 -4.22 -12.26 9.91
CA LEU A 197 -2.91 -11.60 9.81
C LEU A 197 -2.20 -11.56 11.17
N LEU A 198 -0.96 -12.07 11.23
CA LEU A 198 -0.19 -12.21 12.48
C LEU A 198 0.97 -11.22 12.56
N TYR A 199 1.60 -10.94 11.42
CA TYR A 199 2.78 -10.10 11.33
C TYR A 199 2.87 -9.40 9.97
N ILE A 200 3.26 -8.12 10.01
CA ILE A 200 3.59 -7.32 8.82
C ILE A 200 4.92 -6.61 9.03
N GLU A 201 5.85 -6.79 8.09
CA GLU A 201 7.06 -5.97 7.97
C GLU A 201 7.09 -5.28 6.62
N LEU A 202 7.32 -3.97 6.62
CA LEU A 202 7.53 -3.20 5.39
C LEU A 202 9.02 -2.88 5.26
N ARG A 203 9.61 -3.16 4.11
CA ARG A 203 11.01 -2.84 3.82
C ARG A 203 11.14 -1.87 2.65
N GLY A 204 12.07 -0.93 2.77
CA GLY A 204 12.25 0.11 1.78
C GLY A 204 13.31 1.14 2.13
N GLU A 205 13.26 2.25 1.42
CA GLU A 205 14.01 3.47 1.72
C GLU A 205 13.02 4.58 2.11
N PHE A 206 13.47 5.52 2.92
CA PHE A 206 12.69 6.71 3.26
C PHE A 206 13.50 7.97 2.96
N THR A 207 12.79 9.04 2.63
CA THR A 207 13.31 10.40 2.58
C THR A 207 12.47 11.25 3.52
N GLU A 208 13.10 11.95 4.46
CA GLU A 208 12.37 12.80 5.40
C GLU A 208 11.78 14.02 4.68
N LEU A 209 10.51 14.29 4.96
CA LEU A 209 9.82 15.46 4.45
C LEU A 209 10.00 16.59 5.48
N SER A 210 10.81 17.59 5.13
CA SER A 210 10.84 18.85 5.88
C SER A 210 9.46 19.52 5.74
N ARG A 211 8.71 19.56 6.83
CA ARG A 211 7.55 20.45 6.97
C ARG A 211 8.08 21.77 7.54
N ASP A 212 8.80 22.55 6.75
CA ASP A 212 8.97 23.96 7.08
C ASP A 212 7.57 24.61 7.02
N PRO A 213 7.01 25.11 8.13
CA PRO A 213 5.75 25.82 8.07
C PRO A 213 6.00 27.05 7.20
N VAL A 214 5.33 27.13 6.05
CA VAL A 214 5.19 28.39 5.33
C VAL A 214 4.32 29.26 6.23
N VAL A 215 4.97 29.99 7.15
CA VAL A 215 4.33 31.06 7.93
C VAL A 215 3.93 32.10 6.90
N THR A 216 2.72 31.97 6.40
CA THR A 216 2.12 32.99 5.56
C THR A 216 1.74 34.09 6.54
N ILE A 217 2.68 35.00 6.81
CA ILE A 217 2.36 36.28 7.44
C ILE A 217 1.48 37.01 6.42
N TYR A 218 0.18 36.81 6.51
CA TYR A 218 -0.77 37.73 5.89
C TYR A 218 -0.68 39.00 6.72
N GLU A 219 0.12 39.96 6.26
CA GLU A 219 0.09 41.35 6.73
C GLU A 219 -1.29 41.94 6.38
N SER A 220 -2.31 41.58 7.14
CA SER A 220 -3.61 42.24 7.13
C SER A 220 -3.71 43.16 8.34
N ALA A 221 -2.83 44.16 8.37
CA ALA A 221 -3.14 45.41 9.04
C ALA A 221 -3.39 46.43 7.92
N ALA A 222 -4.67 46.77 7.69
CA ALA A 222 -5.01 47.91 6.86
C ALA A 222 -4.32 49.15 7.45
N ASN A 223 -3.42 49.78 6.69
CA ASN A 223 -2.81 51.04 7.10
C ASN A 223 -3.90 52.12 7.06
N PRO A 224 -4.31 52.72 8.20
CA PRO A 224 -5.39 53.72 8.23
C PRO A 224 -5.04 55.03 7.50
N ALA A 225 -3.81 55.17 7.02
CA ALA A 225 -3.31 56.37 6.36
C ALA A 225 -3.60 56.45 4.84
N ASP A 226 -4.13 55.39 4.20
CA ASP A 226 -4.23 55.32 2.73
C ASP A 226 -5.63 55.65 2.14
N HIS A 227 -6.57 56.06 2.99
CA HIS A 227 -7.81 56.71 2.52
C HIS A 227 -7.66 58.23 2.58
N LYS A 228 -7.16 58.84 1.50
CA LYS A 228 -7.28 60.29 1.31
C LYS A 228 -8.76 60.67 1.17
N ASN A 229 -9.22 61.54 2.07
CA ASN A 229 -10.54 62.17 2.05
C ASN A 229 -10.84 62.79 0.68
N LEU A 230 -11.76 62.19 -0.08
CA LEU A 230 -12.36 62.75 -1.30
C LEU A 230 -13.58 63.62 -0.97
N MET A 231 -13.47 64.48 0.04
CA MET A 231 -14.51 65.46 0.37
C MET A 231 -13.92 66.85 0.57
N MET A 232 -13.45 67.44 -0.53
CA MET A 232 -13.53 68.88 -0.71
C MET A 232 -13.41 69.21 -2.20
N GLU A 233 -14.25 70.15 -2.65
CA GLU A 233 -14.27 70.86 -3.94
C GLU A 233 -15.17 70.30 -5.07
N GLU A 234 -16.44 70.73 -5.02
CA GLU A 234 -17.19 71.34 -6.14
C GLU A 234 -18.54 71.78 -5.55
N SER A 235 -18.84 73.04 -5.26
CA SER A 235 -18.90 74.15 -6.21
C SER A 235 -19.27 75.43 -5.43
N MET A 236 -18.48 76.50 -5.61
CA MET A 236 -18.89 77.85 -5.26
C MET A 236 -19.81 78.43 -6.34
N ASN A 237 -20.66 79.36 -5.91
CA ASN A 237 -21.37 80.39 -6.66
C ASN A 237 -22.64 80.02 -7.44
N TYR A 238 -23.78 80.43 -6.89
CA TYR A 238 -24.59 81.46 -7.55
C TYR A 238 -25.18 82.43 -6.50
N GLN A 239 -24.67 83.67 -6.48
CA GLN A 239 -25.38 84.83 -5.95
C GLN A 239 -26.37 85.33 -7.01
N MET A 240 -27.55 85.78 -6.58
CA MET A 240 -28.08 87.14 -6.85
C MET A 240 -29.57 87.23 -6.46
N ASN A 241 -29.85 88.29 -5.69
CA ASN A 241 -31.14 88.93 -5.32
C ASN A 241 -32.14 88.17 -4.46
#